data_AF-A0A4U2Y384-F1
#
_entry.id   AF-A0A4U2Y384-F1
#
_cell.length_a   1.000
_cell.length_b   1.000
_cell.length_c   1.000
_cell.angle_alpha   90.00
_cell.angle_beta   90.00
_cell.angle_gamma   90.00
#
_symmetry.space_group_name_H-M   'P 1'
#
loop_
_entity.id
_entity.type
_entity.pdbx_description
1 polymer ?
#
loop_
_entity_poly.entity_id
_entity_poly.type
_entity_poly.pdbx_seq_one_letter_code
_entity_poly.pdbx_strand_id
1 'polypeptide(L)'
;MSDFITVKEVLEYATEFELCWFAHQVYWAVSTQQIQLEDDSSKLLEVAYDDAAVREMTNRNVLGIGHIKLYVVKSFAQYAFYFASDPLEVNMLHQTLFGELPGTITEAHRLLTKVMYFADFDIQTSLIEYRKSIVQFPAYLGHAAAGQYNLYRLDLHKGVRGIV
;
A
#
# COMPACT_ATOMS: atom_id res chain seq x y z
N MET A 1 -2.92 -32.23 -8.73
CA MET A 1 -2.54 -31.22 -9.73
C MET A 1 -1.19 -30.69 -9.28
N SER A 2 -0.22 -30.55 -10.17
CA SER A 2 1.02 -29.86 -9.81
C SER A 2 0.66 -28.38 -9.77
N ASP A 3 0.52 -27.81 -8.58
CA ASP A 3 0.30 -26.37 -8.39
C ASP A 3 1.62 -25.68 -8.73
N PHE A 4 1.85 -25.40 -10.02
CA PHE A 4 2.96 -24.57 -10.42
C PHE A 4 2.56 -23.10 -10.27
N ILE A 5 3.48 -22.31 -9.73
CA ILE A 5 3.28 -20.87 -9.57
C ILE A 5 3.49 -20.23 -10.94
N THR A 6 2.52 -19.44 -11.39
CA THR A 6 2.58 -18.72 -12.66
C THR A 6 3.44 -17.46 -12.56
N VAL A 7 3.97 -16.99 -13.69
CA VAL A 7 4.68 -15.70 -13.78
C VAL A 7 3.78 -14.55 -13.31
N LYS A 8 2.47 -14.61 -13.58
CA LYS A 8 1.48 -13.66 -13.08
C LYS A 8 1.48 -13.57 -11.56
N GLU A 9 1.39 -14.71 -10.88
CA GLU A 9 1.38 -14.75 -9.41
C GLU A 9 2.69 -14.20 -8.82
N VAL A 10 3.83 -14.47 -9.48
CA VAL A 10 5.12 -13.89 -9.09
C VAL A 10 5.12 -12.36 -9.25
N LEU A 11 4.61 -11.84 -10.36
CA LEU A 11 4.55 -10.40 -10.60
C LEU A 11 3.61 -9.70 -9.61
N GLU A 12 2.46 -10.28 -9.33
CA GLU A 12 1.49 -9.79 -8.34
C GLU A 12 2.12 -9.76 -6.95
N TYR A 13 2.77 -10.84 -6.53
CA TYR A 13 3.48 -10.91 -5.26
C TYR A 13 4.61 -9.87 -5.18
N ALA A 14 5.46 -9.77 -6.20
CA ALA A 14 6.57 -8.82 -6.21
C ALA A 14 6.09 -7.36 -6.16
N THR A 15 4.98 -7.05 -6.84
CA THR A 15 4.36 -5.72 -6.82
C THR A 15 3.74 -5.42 -5.45
N GLU A 16 3.02 -6.39 -4.88
CA GLU A 16 2.36 -6.25 -3.59
C GLU A 16 3.38 -5.96 -2.47
N PHE A 17 4.42 -6.79 -2.37
CA PHE A 17 5.46 -6.69 -1.35
C PHE A 17 6.56 -5.68 -1.66
N GLU A 18 6.33 -4.83 -2.66
CA GLU A 18 7.23 -3.74 -3.06
C GLU A 18 8.67 -4.22 -3.33
N LEU A 19 8.80 -5.41 -3.93
CA LEU A 19 10.07 -5.96 -4.42
C LEU A 19 10.43 -5.26 -5.73
N CYS A 20 10.66 -3.94 -5.68
CA CYS A 20 10.70 -3.04 -6.83
C CYS A 20 11.55 -3.58 -7.98
N TRP A 21 12.81 -3.92 -7.71
CA TRP A 21 13.71 -4.43 -8.74
C TRP A 21 13.18 -5.70 -9.39
N PHE A 22 12.74 -6.67 -8.58
CA PHE A 22 12.28 -7.97 -9.05
C PHE A 22 10.97 -7.86 -9.85
N ALA A 23 10.02 -7.05 -9.38
CA ALA A 23 8.78 -6.78 -10.11
C ALA A 23 9.05 -6.19 -11.50
N HIS A 24 10.01 -5.24 -11.60
CA HIS A 24 10.40 -4.65 -12.87
C HIS A 24 11.15 -5.64 -13.78
N GLN A 25 11.95 -6.56 -13.23
CA GLN A 25 12.55 -7.66 -14.01
C GLN A 25 11.49 -8.56 -14.65
N VAL A 26 10.53 -9.02 -13.84
CA VAL A 26 9.44 -9.88 -14.30
C VAL A 26 8.60 -9.15 -15.36
N TYR A 27 8.23 -7.89 -15.11
CA TYR A 27 7.48 -7.08 -16.06
C TYR A 27 8.26 -6.81 -17.36
N TRP A 28 9.57 -6.59 -17.30
CA TRP A 28 10.39 -6.46 -18.51
C TRP A 28 10.34 -7.74 -19.34
N ALA A 29 10.50 -8.92 -18.73
CA ALA A 29 10.48 -10.20 -19.43
C ALA A 29 9.13 -10.46 -20.12
N VAL A 30 8.02 -10.13 -19.44
CA VAL A 30 6.67 -10.24 -20.02
C VAL A 30 6.44 -9.21 -21.14
N SER A 31 6.74 -7.94 -20.89
CA SER A 31 6.48 -6.84 -21.84
C SER A 31 7.33 -6.93 -23.11
N THR A 32 8.48 -7.60 -23.05
CA THR A 32 9.34 -7.89 -24.21
C THR A 32 9.10 -9.27 -24.82
N GLN A 33 8.02 -9.94 -24.40
CA GLN A 33 7.58 -11.25 -24.92
C GLN A 33 8.61 -12.38 -24.76
N GLN A 34 9.55 -12.28 -23.81
CA GLN A 34 10.47 -13.37 -23.47
C GLN A 34 9.74 -14.53 -22.78
N ILE A 35 8.70 -14.22 -22.02
CA ILE A 35 7.81 -15.15 -21.32
C ILE A 35 6.36 -14.61 -21.32
N GLN A 36 5.38 -15.47 -21.03
CA GLN A 36 3.97 -15.10 -20.86
C GLN A 36 3.57 -15.12 -19.38
N LEU A 37 2.44 -14.49 -19.05
CA LEU A 37 1.94 -14.42 -17.67
C LEU A 37 1.49 -15.78 -17.14
N GLU A 38 0.97 -16.63 -18.02
CA GLU A 38 0.45 -17.96 -17.75
C GLU A 38 1.56 -19.03 -17.69
N ASP A 39 2.80 -18.66 -18.04
CA ASP A 39 3.93 -19.56 -17.97
C ASP A 39 4.27 -19.95 -16.52
N ASP A 40 4.92 -21.10 -16.38
CA ASP A 40 5.55 -21.53 -15.13
C ASP A 40 6.66 -20.54 -14.72
N SER A 41 6.65 -20.12 -13.45
CA SER A 41 7.62 -19.18 -12.90
C SER A 41 9.08 -19.63 -13.00
N SER A 42 9.36 -20.93 -13.14
CA SER A 42 10.71 -21.45 -13.37
C SER A 42 11.36 -20.88 -14.63
N LYS A 43 10.57 -20.49 -15.64
CA LYS A 43 11.09 -19.83 -16.86
C LYS A 43 11.78 -18.49 -16.59
N LEU A 44 11.47 -17.83 -15.47
CA LEU A 44 12.16 -16.58 -15.08
C LEU A 44 13.67 -16.78 -14.88
N LEU A 45 14.11 -18.00 -14.59
CA LEU A 45 15.53 -18.36 -14.44
C LEU A 45 16.26 -18.49 -15.78
N GLU A 46 15.52 -18.66 -16.87
CA GLU A 46 16.04 -18.88 -18.22
C GLU A 46 16.14 -17.58 -19.03
N VAL A 47 15.48 -16.51 -18.57
CA VAL A 47 15.45 -15.21 -19.23
C VAL A 47 16.82 -14.54 -19.18
N ALA A 48 17.31 -14.13 -20.34
CA ALA A 48 18.46 -13.23 -20.45
C ALA A 48 17.99 -11.78 -20.27
N TYR A 49 18.08 -11.26 -19.04
CA TYR A 49 17.63 -9.91 -18.72
C TYR A 49 18.55 -8.82 -19.29
N ASP A 50 17.95 -7.77 -19.85
CA ASP A 50 18.64 -6.52 -20.12
C ASP A 50 18.64 -5.65 -18.85
N ASP A 51 19.71 -5.77 -18.07
CA ASP A 51 19.87 -5.04 -16.81
C ASP A 51 19.78 -3.51 -16.97
N ALA A 52 20.19 -2.97 -18.13
CA ALA A 52 20.14 -1.53 -18.38
C ALA A 52 18.69 -1.08 -18.58
N ALA A 53 17.93 -1.82 -19.40
CA ALA A 53 16.52 -1.55 -19.61
C ALA A 53 15.69 -1.72 -18.32
N VAL A 54 15.92 -2.81 -17.57
CA VAL A 54 15.25 -3.04 -16.28
C VAL A 54 15.55 -1.91 -15.29
N ARG A 55 16.80 -1.44 -15.23
CA ARG A 55 17.18 -0.31 -14.37
C ARG A 55 16.52 0.99 -14.78
N GLU A 56 16.42 1.28 -16.07
CA GLU A 56 15.67 2.45 -16.54
C GLU A 56 14.21 2.38 -16.11
N MET A 57 13.55 1.23 -16.32
CA MET A 57 12.16 1.01 -15.94
C MET A 57 11.93 1.16 -14.43
N THR A 58 12.85 0.60 -13.62
CA THR A 58 12.81 0.70 -12.16
C THR A 58 12.98 2.15 -11.70
N ASN A 59 13.94 2.89 -12.28
CA ASN A 59 14.18 4.30 -11.93
C ASN A 59 12.98 5.19 -12.27
N ARG A 60 12.30 4.90 -13.38
CA ARG A 60 11.08 5.58 -13.79
C ARG A 60 9.83 5.09 -13.04
N ASN A 61 9.98 4.04 -12.23
CA ASN A 61 8.91 3.37 -11.51
C ASN A 61 7.68 3.11 -12.39
N VAL A 62 7.89 2.47 -13.55
CA VAL A 62 6.82 2.26 -14.54
C VAL A 62 5.65 1.42 -14.00
N LEU A 63 5.90 0.62 -12.96
CA LEU A 63 4.88 -0.17 -12.26
C LEU A 63 4.18 0.62 -11.13
N GLY A 64 4.61 1.86 -10.84
CA GLY A 64 4.02 2.67 -9.77
C GLY A 64 4.18 2.08 -8.36
N ILE A 65 5.14 1.20 -8.14
CA ILE A 65 5.36 0.50 -6.87
C ILE A 65 5.78 1.50 -5.79
N GLY A 66 5.22 1.38 -4.59
CA GLY A 66 5.52 2.28 -3.47
C GLY A 66 5.08 3.73 -3.71
N HIS A 67 4.26 4.00 -4.74
CA HIS A 67 3.68 5.33 -4.96
C HIS A 67 2.71 5.68 -3.84
N ILE A 68 1.84 4.74 -3.42
CA ILE A 68 0.92 4.94 -2.31
C ILE A 68 1.50 4.34 -1.02
N LYS A 69 1.76 5.21 -0.06
CA LYS A 69 2.42 4.90 1.20
C LYS A 69 1.47 5.02 2.38
N LEU A 70 1.79 4.30 3.44
CA LEU A 70 1.11 4.45 4.71
C LEU A 70 1.73 5.61 5.51
N TYR A 71 0.89 6.54 5.94
CA TYR A 71 1.25 7.65 6.80
C TYR A 71 0.48 7.60 8.12
N VAL A 72 1.14 8.07 9.16
CA VAL A 72 0.56 8.23 10.49
C VAL A 72 0.71 9.67 10.94
N VAL A 73 -0.39 10.25 11.43
CA VAL A 73 -0.45 11.62 11.95
C VAL A 73 -0.83 11.58 13.42
N LYS A 74 -0.05 12.25 14.27
CA LYS A 74 -0.44 12.44 15.67
C LYS A 74 -1.55 13.48 15.77
N SER A 75 -2.70 13.10 16.34
CA SER A 75 -3.86 13.98 16.57
C SER A 75 -4.49 13.69 17.94
N PHE A 76 -4.69 14.70 18.78
CA PHE A 76 -5.34 14.62 20.12
C PHE A 76 -5.17 13.33 20.92
N ALA A 77 -3.93 12.91 21.16
CA ALA A 77 -3.56 11.69 21.90
C ALA A 77 -3.83 10.34 21.19
N GLN A 78 -4.19 10.38 19.91
CA GLN A 78 -4.31 9.23 19.01
C GLN A 78 -3.43 9.40 17.77
N TYR A 79 -3.42 8.36 16.95
CA TYR A 79 -2.69 8.29 15.69
C TYR A 79 -3.69 8.02 14.57
N ALA A 80 -3.79 8.97 13.64
CA ALA A 80 -4.61 8.86 12.45
C ALA A 80 -3.81 8.20 11.32
N PHE A 81 -4.41 7.23 10.65
CA PHE A 81 -3.76 6.47 9.59
C PHE A 81 -4.29 6.86 8.21
N TYR A 82 -3.39 6.99 7.25
CA TYR A 82 -3.70 7.38 5.88
C TYR A 82 -2.93 6.56 4.87
N PHE A 83 -3.54 6.28 3.73
CA PHE A 83 -2.83 6.00 2.49
C PHE A 83 -2.79 7.24 1.62
N ALA A 84 -1.61 7.62 1.13
CA ALA A 84 -1.44 8.78 0.26
C ALA A 84 -0.18 8.64 -0.60
N SER A 85 -0.07 9.44 -1.66
CA SER A 85 1.15 9.48 -2.47
C SER A 85 2.29 10.24 -1.79
N ASP A 86 1.95 11.25 -1.01
CA ASP A 86 2.91 12.10 -0.31
C ASP A 86 2.32 12.71 0.98
N PRO A 87 3.16 13.34 1.83
CA PRO A 87 2.69 13.98 3.06
C PRO A 87 1.78 15.21 2.86
N LEU A 88 1.83 15.88 1.70
CA LEU A 88 0.99 17.04 1.41
C LEU A 88 -0.47 16.60 1.22
N GLU A 89 -0.70 15.50 0.51
CA GLU A 89 -2.03 14.89 0.38
C GLU A 89 -2.63 14.53 1.75
N VAL A 90 -1.82 13.93 2.64
CA VAL A 90 -2.22 13.63 4.02
C VAL A 90 -2.62 14.91 4.76
N ASN A 91 -1.83 15.97 4.60
CA ASN A 91 -2.07 17.25 5.25
C ASN A 91 -3.40 17.87 4.80
N MET A 92 -3.62 17.94 3.49
CA MET A 92 -4.85 18.47 2.90
C MET A 92 -6.08 17.66 3.34
N LEU A 93 -6.00 16.33 3.31
CA LEU A 93 -7.10 15.48 3.74
C LEU A 93 -7.36 15.61 5.25
N HIS A 94 -6.32 15.64 6.08
CA HIS A 94 -6.46 15.81 7.53
C HIS A 94 -7.14 17.13 7.89
N GLN A 95 -6.69 18.24 7.30
CA GLN A 95 -7.30 19.56 7.49
C GLN A 95 -8.76 19.56 7.03
N THR A 96 -9.06 18.92 5.90
CA THR A 96 -10.42 18.85 5.35
C THR A 96 -11.36 18.09 6.28
N LEU A 97 -10.91 16.97 6.86
CA LEU A 97 -11.73 16.13 7.71
C LEU A 97 -11.90 16.71 9.13
N PHE A 98 -10.84 17.28 9.71
CA PHE A 98 -10.81 17.62 11.13
C PHE A 98 -10.74 19.13 11.42
N GLY A 99 -10.58 19.96 10.39
CA GLY A 99 -10.46 21.42 10.53
C GLY A 99 -9.15 21.86 11.18
N GLU A 100 -8.13 21.02 11.17
CA GLU A 100 -6.92 21.19 11.96
C GLU A 100 -5.65 20.92 11.20
N LEU A 101 -4.60 21.64 11.57
CA LEU A 101 -3.26 21.34 11.08
C LEU A 101 -2.81 20.00 11.69
N PRO A 102 -2.39 19.03 10.86
CA PRO A 102 -1.83 17.79 11.37
C PRO A 102 -0.59 18.09 12.21
N GLY A 103 -0.35 17.27 13.23
CA GLY A 103 0.95 17.21 13.89
C GLY A 103 2.02 16.63 12.97
N THR A 104 3.02 15.97 13.55
CA THR A 104 4.04 15.25 12.76
C THR A 104 3.40 14.18 11.89
N ILE A 105 3.67 14.24 10.58
CA ILE A 105 3.33 13.20 9.59
C ILE A 105 4.53 12.28 9.45
N THR A 106 4.34 11.00 9.74
CA THR A 106 5.39 9.98 9.70
C THR A 106 5.03 8.90 8.69
N GLU A 107 5.94 8.59 7.77
CA GLU A 107 5.80 7.42 6.90
C GLU A 107 5.95 6.14 7.74
N ALA A 108 4.96 5.25 7.66
CA ALA A 108 4.80 4.11 8.55
C ALA A 108 4.87 2.76 7.83
N HIS A 109 5.70 2.63 6.78
CA HIS A 109 5.80 1.42 5.95
C HIS A 109 5.89 0.10 6.74
N ARG A 110 6.57 0.11 7.90
CA ARG A 110 6.73 -1.08 8.77
C ARG A 110 5.43 -1.62 9.35
N LEU A 111 4.35 -0.84 9.29
CA LEU A 111 3.03 -1.25 9.77
C LEU A 111 2.17 -1.87 8.66
N LEU A 112 2.60 -1.86 7.38
CA LEU A 112 1.82 -2.40 6.27
C LEU A 112 1.45 -3.88 6.45
N THR A 113 2.35 -4.67 7.03
CA THR A 113 2.13 -6.10 7.29
C THR A 113 1.39 -6.37 8.60
N LYS A 114 1.09 -5.34 9.40
CA LYS A 114 0.34 -5.50 10.64
C LYS A 114 -1.14 -5.69 10.34
N VAL A 115 -1.71 -6.67 11.02
CA VAL A 115 -3.15 -6.91 11.05
C VAL A 115 -3.79 -5.87 11.96
N MET A 116 -4.75 -5.13 11.40
CA MET A 116 -5.57 -4.15 12.09
C MET A 116 -7.01 -4.67 12.17
N TYR A 117 -7.70 -4.33 13.25
CA TYR A 117 -9.15 -4.45 13.34
C TYR A 117 -9.78 -3.12 12.94
N PHE A 118 -10.66 -3.11 11.94
CA PHE A 118 -11.38 -1.92 11.49
C PHE A 118 -12.80 -1.96 12.05
N ALA A 119 -13.05 -1.14 13.07
CA ALA A 119 -14.28 -1.21 13.87
C ALA A 119 -15.54 -0.97 13.03
N ASP A 120 -15.51 -0.02 12.10
CA ASP A 120 -16.63 0.34 11.23
C ASP A 120 -17.14 -0.80 10.35
N PHE A 121 -16.26 -1.75 10.01
CA PHE A 121 -16.57 -2.84 9.09
C PHE A 121 -16.62 -4.20 9.78
N ASP A 122 -16.24 -4.28 11.06
CA ASP A 122 -16.05 -5.53 11.80
C ASP A 122 -15.14 -6.51 11.05
N ILE A 123 -14.04 -6.00 10.49
CA ILE A 123 -13.04 -6.81 9.77
C ILE A 123 -11.68 -6.74 10.43
N GLN A 124 -10.95 -7.84 10.34
CA GLN A 124 -9.55 -7.92 10.73
C GLN A 124 -8.71 -8.28 9.51
N THR A 125 -7.83 -7.38 9.08
CA THR A 125 -7.00 -7.56 7.88
C THR A 125 -5.69 -6.78 7.99
N SER A 126 -4.69 -7.14 7.20
CA SER A 126 -3.45 -6.37 7.10
C SER A 126 -3.68 -5.05 6.36
N LEU A 127 -2.87 -4.03 6.65
CA LEU A 127 -2.97 -2.76 5.92
C LEU A 127 -2.64 -2.91 4.44
N ILE A 128 -1.73 -3.83 4.09
CA ILE A 128 -1.40 -4.14 2.69
C ILE A 128 -2.58 -4.75 1.93
N GLU A 129 -3.35 -5.64 2.56
CA GLU A 129 -4.53 -6.24 1.97
C GLU A 129 -5.68 -5.23 1.91
N TYR A 130 -5.89 -4.47 2.99
CA TYR A 130 -6.88 -3.39 3.01
C TYR A 130 -6.62 -2.33 1.93
N ARG A 131 -5.36 -2.04 1.61
CA ARG A 131 -5.01 -1.11 0.52
C ARG A 131 -5.66 -1.49 -0.82
N LYS A 132 -5.87 -2.79 -1.08
CA LYS A 132 -6.48 -3.30 -2.33
C LYS A 132 -7.97 -3.01 -2.44
N SER A 133 -8.68 -2.82 -1.32
CA SER A 133 -10.11 -2.52 -1.32
C SER A 133 -10.41 -1.02 -1.52
N ILE A 134 -9.39 -0.17 -1.45
CA ILE A 134 -9.53 1.28 -1.55
C ILE A 134 -9.58 1.70 -3.03
N VAL A 135 -10.65 2.38 -3.40
CA VAL A 135 -10.90 2.83 -4.78
C VAL A 135 -10.21 4.17 -5.09
N GLN A 136 -10.00 5.02 -4.09
CA GLN A 136 -9.46 6.37 -4.27
C GLN A 136 -8.47 6.75 -3.17
N PHE A 137 -7.38 7.40 -3.58
CA PHE A 137 -6.38 8.00 -2.70
C PHE A 137 -6.37 9.54 -2.83
N PRO A 138 -5.94 10.27 -1.78
CA PRO A 138 -5.59 9.78 -0.45
C PRO A 138 -6.80 9.25 0.32
N ALA A 139 -6.57 8.29 1.22
CA ALA A 139 -7.61 7.61 1.98
C ALA A 139 -7.31 7.66 3.48
N TYR A 140 -8.30 8.07 4.27
CA TYR A 140 -8.28 8.02 5.73
C TYR A 140 -8.79 6.66 6.22
N LEU A 141 -8.00 5.98 7.06
CA LEU A 141 -8.26 4.61 7.49
C LEU A 141 -8.91 4.51 8.88
N GLY A 142 -8.66 5.50 9.75
CA GLY A 142 -9.10 5.47 11.15
C GLY A 142 -8.08 6.08 12.11
N HIS A 143 -8.46 6.16 13.38
CA HIS A 143 -7.59 6.46 14.50
C HIS A 143 -7.34 5.22 15.35
N ALA A 144 -6.12 5.10 15.87
CA ALA A 144 -5.80 4.17 16.95
C ALA A 144 -5.09 4.91 18.10
N ALA A 145 -5.32 4.45 19.32
CA ALA A 145 -4.49 4.87 20.45
C ALA A 145 -3.09 4.25 20.35
N ALA A 146 -2.12 4.81 21.07
CA ALA A 146 -0.76 4.30 21.10
C ALA A 146 -0.73 2.81 21.51
N GLY A 147 -0.06 1.98 20.70
CA GLY A 147 0.06 0.54 20.96
C GLY A 147 -1.19 -0.29 20.70
N GLN A 148 -2.27 0.32 20.20
CA GLN A 148 -3.49 -0.38 19.80
C GLN A 148 -3.51 -0.60 18.28
N TYR A 149 -4.11 -1.71 17.85
CA TYR A 149 -4.28 -2.08 16.44
C TYR A 149 -5.76 -2.08 16.02
N ASN A 150 -6.59 -1.33 16.75
CA ASN A 150 -8.00 -1.12 16.47
C ASN A 150 -8.15 0.27 15.85
N LEU A 151 -8.63 0.33 14.60
CA LEU A 151 -8.88 1.54 13.85
C LEU A 151 -10.36 1.89 13.93
N TYR A 152 -10.65 3.08 14.45
CA TYR A 152 -11.99 3.67 14.53
C TYR A 152 -12.04 4.89 13.63
N ARG A 153 -13.01 5.00 12.72
CA ARG A 153 -13.18 6.25 12.00
C ARG A 153 -13.97 7.21 12.88
N LEU A 154 -13.56 8.47 12.88
CA LEU A 154 -14.34 9.50 13.57
C LEU A 154 -15.56 9.84 12.71
N ASP A 155 -16.75 9.72 13.31
CA ASP A 155 -18.01 10.13 12.70
C ASP A 155 -18.02 11.66 12.49
N LEU A 156 -17.86 12.11 11.25
CA LEU A 156 -17.85 13.54 10.91
C LEU A 156 -19.27 14.18 10.89
N HIS A 157 -20.32 13.36 10.97
CA HIS A 157 -21.72 13.81 10.88
C HIS A 157 -22.38 14.16 12.21
N LYS A 158 -21.76 13.80 13.33
CA LYS A 158 -22.20 14.24 14.65
C LYS A 158 -21.18 15.25 15.09
N GLY A 159 -21.57 16.50 15.31
CA GLY A 159 -20.72 17.57 15.86
C GLY A 159 -20.24 17.32 17.30
N VAL A 160 -20.01 16.06 17.65
CA VAL A 160 -19.54 15.57 18.93
C VAL A 160 -18.30 14.74 18.64
N ARG A 161 -17.14 15.26 19.06
CA ARG A 161 -15.89 14.51 19.12
C ARG A 161 -16.06 13.37 20.12
N GLY A 162 -16.54 12.23 19.64
CA GLY A 162 -16.72 11.01 20.41
C GLY A 162 -16.55 9.81 19.49
N ILE A 163 -15.67 8.90 19.91
CA ILE A 163 -15.44 7.61 19.24
C ILE A 163 -16.66 6.73 19.54
N VAL A 164 -17.20 6.07 18.51
CA VAL A 164 -18.17 4.97 18.68
C VAL A 164 -17.39 3.68 18.90
#